data_AF-A0A016RTR6-F1
#
_entry.id   AF-A0A016RTR6-F1
#
_cell.length_a   1.000
_cell.length_b   1.000
_cell.length_c   1.000
_cell.angle_alpha   90.00
_cell.angle_beta   90.00
_cell.angle_gamma   90.00
#
_symmetry.space_group_name_H-M   'P 1'
#
loop_
_entity.id
_entity.type
_entity.pdbx_description
1 polymer ?
#
loop_
_entity_poly.entity_id
_entity_poly.type
_entity_poly.pdbx_seq_one_letter_code
_entity_poly.pdbx_strand_id
1 'polypeptide(L)'
;MDLKKKVYRANLLLQYRRGSTADEVHRFLLDSMGDQAPSRATCSIWYRWFRNMEESLDDAPRIGRPPTQKRSSVIATCEAQPDLSVRDIAARTQTPESTVHDVLRTSGKVPKLPRVLPHALSPWEKKWRVEVCVRTA
;
A
#
# COMPACT_ATOMS: atom_id res chain seq x y z
N MET A 1 8.52 13.43 7.75
CA MET A 1 9.97 13.26 7.48
C MET A 1 10.73 14.15 8.44
N ASP A 2 11.78 13.62 9.07
CA ASP A 2 12.61 14.36 10.04
C ASP A 2 13.34 15.53 9.36
N LEU A 3 13.19 16.75 9.90
CA LEU A 3 13.75 17.98 9.35
C LEU A 3 15.27 17.90 9.19
N LYS A 4 15.95 17.24 10.14
CA LYS A 4 17.41 17.05 10.13
C LYS A 4 17.85 16.26 8.91
N LYS A 5 17.09 15.21 8.57
CA LYS A 5 17.36 14.37 7.40
C LYS A 5 17.22 15.12 6.09
N LYS A 6 16.19 15.96 5.96
CA LYS A 6 16.02 16.81 4.77
C LYS A 6 17.23 17.73 4.58
N VAL A 7 17.68 18.39 5.65
CA VAL A 7 18.75 19.39 5.61
C VAL A 7 20.08 18.78 5.16
N TYR A 8 20.53 17.68 5.76
CA TYR A 8 21.82 17.09 5.36
C TYR A 8 21.75 16.44 3.98
N ARG A 9 20.61 15.84 3.58
CA ARG A 9 20.46 15.22 2.25
C ARG A 9 20.50 16.25 1.12
N ALA A 10 19.83 17.39 1.30
CA ALA A 10 19.89 18.49 0.36
C ALA A 10 21.32 19.05 0.22
N ASN A 11 22.04 19.19 1.34
CA ASN A 11 23.45 19.58 1.31
C ASN A 11 24.32 18.55 0.58
N LEU A 12 24.16 17.25 0.86
CA LEU A 12 24.90 16.19 0.18
C LEU A 12 24.67 16.24 -1.34
N LEU A 13 23.42 16.44 -1.79
CA LEU A 13 23.10 16.55 -3.21
C LEU A 13 23.73 17.78 -3.85
N LEU A 14 23.66 18.95 -3.19
CA LEU A 14 24.28 20.18 -3.69
C LEU A 14 25.79 20.02 -3.86
N GLN A 15 26.47 19.45 -2.87
CA GLN A 15 27.92 19.27 -2.90
C GLN A 15 28.35 18.18 -3.89
N TYR A 16 27.54 17.12 -4.04
CA TYR A 16 27.75 16.12 -5.08
C TYR A 16 27.71 16.75 -6.48
N ARG A 17 26.73 17.62 -6.75
CA ARG A 17 26.63 18.38 -8.02
C ARG A 17 27.80 19.34 -8.23
N ARG A 18 28.43 19.82 -7.16
CA ARG A 18 29.64 20.66 -7.21
C ARG A 18 30.93 19.85 -7.44
N GLY A 19 30.87 18.52 -7.38
CA GLY A 19 32.02 17.63 -7.58
C GLY A 19 32.86 17.39 -6.32
N SER A 20 32.38 17.78 -5.14
CA SER A 20 33.05 17.46 -3.87
C SER A 20 32.96 15.97 -3.57
N THR A 21 33.92 15.45 -2.80
CA THR A 21 33.92 14.05 -2.37
C THR A 21 33.06 13.84 -1.12
N ALA A 22 32.56 12.62 -0.92
CA ALA A 22 31.75 12.29 0.26
C ALA A 22 32.47 12.57 1.59
N ASP A 23 33.79 12.40 1.63
CA ASP A 23 34.62 12.60 2.83
C ASP A 23 34.83 14.09 3.16
N GLU A 24 34.90 14.96 2.15
CA GLU A 24 34.95 16.41 2.34
C GLU A 24 33.61 16.92 2.88
N VAL A 25 32.50 16.43 2.32
CA VAL A 25 31.17 16.85 2.76
C VAL A 25 30.84 16.31 4.14
N HIS A 26 31.30 15.10 4.49
CA HIS A 26 31.15 14.59 5.85
C HIS A 26 31.84 15.49 6.89
N ARG A 27 33.08 15.94 6.61
CA ARG A 27 33.81 16.88 7.49
C ARG A 27 33.09 18.21 7.60
N PHE A 28 32.60 18.76 6.48
CA PHE A 28 31.82 20.00 6.45
C PHE A 28 30.52 19.88 7.27
N LEU A 29 29.78 18.77 7.12
CA LEU A 29 28.55 18.53 7.87
C LEU A 29 28.82 18.32 9.36
N LEU A 30 29.93 17.66 9.72
CA LEU A 30 30.32 17.46 11.11
C LEU A 30 30.66 18.79 11.78
N ASP A 31 31.39 19.67 11.10
CA ASP A 31 31.72 21.02 11.58
C ASP A 31 30.46 21.90 11.72
N SER A 32 29.55 21.82 10.75
CA SER A 32 28.34 22.67 10.71
C SER A 32 27.21 22.19 11.64
N MET A 33 27.05 20.87 11.82
CA MET A 33 25.91 20.27 12.53
C MET A 33 26.28 19.55 13.83
N GLY A 34 27.57 19.37 14.12
CA GLY A 34 28.06 18.64 15.30
C GLY A 34 27.44 17.24 15.41
N ASP A 35 26.89 16.93 16.58
CA ASP A 35 26.23 15.64 16.87
C ASP A 35 25.00 15.33 15.99
N GLN A 36 24.47 16.33 15.28
CA GLN A 36 23.35 16.15 14.36
C GLN A 36 23.80 15.76 12.94
N ALA A 37 25.10 15.69 12.70
CA ALA A 37 25.66 15.32 11.41
C ALA A 37 25.44 13.82 11.09
N PRO A 38 25.20 13.47 9.83
CA PRO A 38 25.16 12.07 9.42
C PRO A 38 26.53 11.41 9.53
N SER A 39 26.54 10.11 9.81
CA SER A 39 27.77 9.32 9.80
C SER A 39 28.46 9.35 8.43
N ARG A 40 29.78 9.11 8.41
CA ARG A 40 30.55 8.93 7.18
C ARG A 40 29.93 7.87 6.26
N ALA A 41 29.49 6.75 6.83
CA ALA A 41 28.85 5.67 6.08
C ALA A 41 27.55 6.13 5.41
N THR A 42 26.74 6.93 6.11
CA THR A 42 25.51 7.52 5.56
C THR A 42 25.84 8.42 4.36
N CYS A 43 26.84 9.30 4.47
CA CYS A 43 27.28 10.17 3.37
C CYS A 43 27.67 9.35 2.13
N SER A 44 28.47 8.29 2.31
CA SER A 44 28.89 7.40 1.22
C SER A 44 27.72 6.65 0.56
N ILE A 45 26.71 6.23 1.34
CA ILE A 45 25.50 5.59 0.81
C ILE A 45 24.74 6.57 -0.11
N TRP A 46 24.55 7.82 0.34
CA TRP A 46 23.89 8.86 -0.46
C TRP A 46 24.65 9.17 -1.75
N TYR A 47 25.98 9.25 -1.68
CA TYR A 47 26.81 9.44 -2.87
C TYR A 47 26.73 8.27 -3.85
N ARG A 48 26.56 7.03 -3.36
CA ARG A 48 26.26 5.89 -4.24
C ARG A 48 24.88 6.00 -4.86
N TRP A 49 23.88 6.47 -4.13
CA TRP A 49 22.54 6.71 -4.65
C TRP A 49 22.52 7.79 -5.75
N PHE A 50 23.20 8.92 -5.52
CA PHE A 50 23.27 9.99 -6.52
C PHE A 50 24.01 9.58 -7.80
N ARG A 51 24.98 8.67 -7.70
CA ARG A 51 25.61 8.06 -8.90
C ARG A 51 24.65 7.20 -9.72
N ASN A 52 23.66 6.60 -9.07
CA ASN A 52 22.65 5.77 -9.72
C ASN A 52 21.45 6.60 -10.27
N MET A 53 21.60 7.93 -10.37
CA MET A 53 20.59 8.88 -10.87
C MET A 53 19.28 8.91 -10.07
N GLU A 54 19.28 8.45 -8.82
CA GLU A 54 18.14 8.63 -7.93
C GLU A 54 18.29 9.96 -7.18
N GLU A 55 17.63 11.00 -7.68
CA GLU A 55 17.67 12.36 -7.10
C GLU A 55 16.68 12.56 -5.94
N SER A 56 15.88 11.54 -5.62
CA SER A 56 14.93 11.63 -4.51
C SER A 56 15.65 11.77 -3.17
N LEU A 57 15.35 12.83 -2.44
CA LEU A 57 15.84 13.05 -1.08
C LEU A 57 14.96 12.35 -0.03
N ASP A 58 13.79 11.87 -0.43
CA ASP A 58 12.84 11.20 0.42
C ASP A 58 13.24 9.75 0.68
N ASP A 59 12.89 9.24 1.87
CA ASP A 59 13.00 7.80 2.12
C ASP A 59 12.06 7.08 1.16
N ALA A 60 12.57 6.06 0.45
CA ALA A 60 11.71 5.15 -0.28
C ALA A 60 10.61 4.62 0.65
N PRO A 61 9.39 4.38 0.13
CA PRO A 61 8.32 3.77 0.92
C PRO A 61 8.88 2.54 1.62
N ARG A 62 8.80 2.52 2.96
CA ARG A 62 9.25 1.35 3.70
C ARG A 62 8.44 0.17 3.20
N ILE A 63 9.11 -0.81 2.62
CA ILE A 63 8.49 -2.09 2.32
C ILE A 63 8.15 -2.68 3.69
N GLY A 64 6.88 -2.55 4.05
CA GLY A 64 6.37 -3.07 5.31
C GLY A 64 6.44 -4.59 5.34
N ARG A 65 5.82 -5.18 6.37
CA ARG A 65 5.66 -6.64 6.38
C ARG A 65 4.95 -7.08 5.09
N PRO A 66 5.50 -8.05 4.33
CA PRO A 66 4.82 -8.53 3.14
C PRO A 66 3.44 -9.07 3.53
N PRO A 67 2.42 -8.87 2.67
CA PRO A 67 1.08 -9.35 2.95
C PRO A 67 1.09 -10.87 3.15
N THR A 68 0.56 -11.33 4.28
CA THR A 68 0.49 -12.76 4.62
C THR A 68 -0.36 -13.49 3.57
N GLN A 69 -0.01 -14.74 3.22
CA GLN A 69 -0.81 -15.62 2.35
C GLN A 69 -2.29 -15.72 2.77
N LYS A 70 -2.58 -15.55 4.07
CA LYS A 70 -3.93 -15.51 4.62
C LYS A 70 -4.77 -14.30 4.16
N ARG A 71 -4.13 -13.22 3.67
CA ARG A 71 -4.85 -12.05 3.15
C ARG A 71 -5.57 -12.38 1.84
N SER A 72 -4.90 -13.08 0.93
CA SER A 72 -5.51 -13.44 -0.35
C SER A 72 -6.62 -14.47 -0.17
N SER A 73 -6.48 -15.42 0.76
CA SER A 73 -7.54 -16.40 1.04
C SER A 73 -8.80 -15.76 1.63
N VAL A 74 -8.67 -14.75 2.50
CA VAL A 74 -9.81 -13.97 3.01
C VAL A 74 -10.56 -13.27 1.89
N ILE A 75 -9.83 -12.59 0.99
CA ILE A 75 -10.45 -11.86 -0.13
C ILE A 75 -11.16 -12.84 -1.08
N ALA A 76 -10.49 -13.94 -1.45
CA ALA A 76 -11.08 -14.95 -2.34
C ALA A 76 -12.33 -15.60 -1.75
N THR A 77 -12.35 -15.87 -0.44
CA THR A 77 -13.52 -16.45 0.25
C THR A 77 -14.70 -15.48 0.23
N CYS A 78 -14.44 -14.19 0.46
CA CYS A 78 -15.46 -13.14 0.41
C CYS A 78 -16.02 -12.93 -1.01
N GLU A 79 -15.19 -13.05 -2.04
CA GLU A 79 -15.64 -12.90 -3.44
C GLU A 79 -16.44 -14.10 -3.93
N ALA A 80 -16.08 -15.31 -3.50
CA ALA A 80 -16.82 -16.52 -3.82
C ALA A 80 -18.21 -16.56 -3.16
N GLN A 81 -18.32 -16.07 -1.93
CA GLN A 81 -19.56 -16.04 -1.15
C GLN A 81 -19.70 -14.71 -0.39
N PRO A 82 -20.33 -13.69 -1.01
CA PRO A 82 -20.45 -12.35 -0.44
C PRO A 82 -21.40 -12.23 0.77
N ASP A 83 -22.20 -13.26 1.01
CA ASP A 83 -23.21 -13.37 2.06
C ASP A 83 -22.66 -13.85 3.41
N LEU A 84 -21.40 -14.32 3.43
CA LEU A 84 -20.77 -14.81 4.65
C LEU A 84 -20.49 -13.70 5.65
N SER A 85 -20.66 -14.03 6.93
CA SER A 85 -20.23 -13.14 8.01
C SER A 85 -18.70 -13.14 8.15
N VAL A 86 -18.16 -12.08 8.77
CA VAL A 86 -16.72 -11.99 9.10
C VAL A 86 -16.29 -13.19 9.95
N ARG A 87 -17.15 -13.65 10.87
CA ARG A 87 -16.93 -14.83 11.71
C ARG A 87 -16.84 -16.13 10.90
N ASP A 88 -17.69 -16.29 9.89
CA ASP A 88 -17.64 -17.48 9.01
C ASP A 88 -16.37 -17.49 8.16
N ILE A 89 -15.97 -16.32 7.62
CA ILE A 89 -14.73 -16.17 6.87
C ILE A 89 -13.51 -16.46 7.76
N ALA A 90 -13.52 -15.98 9.00
CA ALA A 90 -12.48 -16.26 9.99
C ALA A 90 -12.34 -17.76 10.28
N ALA A 91 -13.46 -18.45 10.50
CA ALA A 91 -13.48 -19.90 10.73
C ALA A 91 -12.94 -20.68 9.53
N ARG A 92 -13.34 -20.32 8.30
CA ARG A 92 -12.91 -21.01 7.07
C ARG A 92 -11.44 -20.79 6.72
N THR A 93 -10.94 -19.57 6.96
CA THR A 93 -9.56 -19.19 6.59
C THR A 93 -8.56 -19.35 7.74
N GLN A 94 -9.02 -19.81 8.92
CA GLN A 94 -8.22 -19.92 10.14
C GLN A 94 -7.45 -18.62 10.43
N THR A 95 -8.16 -17.50 10.29
CA THR A 95 -7.67 -16.16 10.60
C THR A 95 -8.48 -15.60 11.77
N PRO A 96 -7.86 -14.82 12.66
CA PRO A 96 -8.61 -14.12 13.69
C PRO A 96 -9.53 -13.08 13.04
N GLU A 97 -10.71 -12.89 13.62
CA GLU A 97 -11.77 -12.03 13.09
C GLU A 97 -11.32 -10.58 12.88
N SER A 98 -10.50 -10.05 13.80
CA SER A 98 -9.90 -8.72 13.68
C SER A 98 -9.08 -8.55 12.39
N THR A 99 -8.26 -9.54 12.07
CA THR A 99 -7.47 -9.54 10.82
C THR A 99 -8.36 -9.64 9.59
N VAL A 100 -9.43 -10.44 9.63
CA VAL A 100 -10.41 -10.50 8.52
C VAL A 100 -11.03 -9.13 8.29
N HIS A 101 -11.48 -8.49 9.36
CA HIS A 101 -12.09 -7.17 9.29
C HIS A 101 -11.12 -6.13 8.70
N ASP A 102 -9.87 -6.09 9.16
CA ASP A 102 -8.84 -5.19 8.64
C ASP A 102 -8.50 -5.46 7.17
N VAL A 103 -8.42 -6.74 6.78
CA VAL A 103 -8.19 -7.14 5.39
C VAL A 103 -9.33 -6.68 4.49
N LEU A 104 -10.58 -6.92 4.88
CA LEU A 104 -11.75 -6.52 4.09
C LEU A 104 -11.81 -4.98 3.96
N ARG A 105 -11.59 -4.25 5.07
CA ARG A 105 -11.58 -2.78 5.10
C ARG A 105 -10.48 -2.20 4.22
N THR A 106 -9.23 -2.66 4.38
CA THR A 106 -8.09 -2.17 3.59
C THR A 106 -8.16 -2.56 2.12
N SER A 107 -8.97 -3.57 1.78
CA SER A 107 -9.22 -4.01 0.39
C SER A 107 -10.49 -3.39 -0.21
N GLY A 108 -11.15 -2.45 0.50
CA GLY A 108 -12.31 -1.72 0.01
C GLY A 108 -13.61 -2.52 -0.05
N LYS A 109 -13.69 -3.69 0.61
CA LYS A 109 -14.92 -4.47 0.70
C LYS A 109 -15.83 -3.86 1.77
N VAL A 110 -17.05 -3.54 1.38
CA VAL A 110 -18.06 -2.93 2.26
C VAL A 110 -19.32 -3.80 2.24
N PRO A 111 -19.88 -4.16 3.40
CA PRO A 111 -21.13 -4.90 3.45
C PRO A 111 -22.25 -4.07 2.85
N LYS A 112 -23.03 -4.69 1.95
CA LYS A 112 -24.24 -4.10 1.38
C LYS A 112 -25.42 -5.01 1.70
N LEU A 113 -26.55 -4.39 2.05
CA LEU A 113 -27.78 -5.16 2.23
C LEU A 113 -28.21 -5.78 0.90
N PRO A 114 -28.73 -7.02 0.91
CA PRO A 114 -29.28 -7.63 -0.29
C PRO A 114 -30.44 -6.79 -0.81
N ARG A 115 -30.58 -6.71 -2.12
CA ARG A 115 -31.75 -6.08 -2.74
C ARG A 115 -32.96 -6.98 -2.52
N VAL A 116 -34.07 -6.39 -2.09
CA VAL A 116 -35.35 -7.09 -1.99
C VAL A 116 -35.94 -7.22 -3.39
N LEU A 117 -36.25 -8.45 -3.80
CA LEU A 117 -36.97 -8.74 -5.04
C LEU A 117 -38.46 -8.96 -4.71
N PRO A 118 -39.41 -8.45 -5.52
CA PRO A 118 -40.84 -8.59 -5.23
C PRO A 118 -41.34 -10.03 -5.15
N HIS A 119 -40.80 -10.93 -5.97
CA HIS A 119 -41.11 -12.35 -5.98
C HIS A 119 -39.98 -13.13 -6.65
N ALA A 120 -39.91 -14.43 -6.35
CA ALA A 120 -38.99 -15.35 -7.01
C ALA A 120 -39.57 -15.74 -8.38
N LEU A 121 -38.86 -15.42 -9.45
CA LEU A 121 -39.24 -15.79 -10.81
C LEU A 121 -38.79 -17.21 -11.15
N SER A 122 -39.69 -18.00 -11.72
CA SER A 122 -39.38 -19.25 -12.40
C SER A 122 -38.56 -19.01 -13.68
N PRO A 123 -37.84 -20.04 -14.19
CA PRO A 123 -37.09 -19.92 -15.44
C PRO A 123 -37.95 -19.50 -16.63
N TRP A 124 -39.20 -19.99 -16.68
CA TRP A 124 -40.17 -19.62 -17.72
C TRP A 124 -40.54 -18.14 -17.66
N GLU A 125 -40.91 -17.62 -16.47
CA GLU A 125 -41.28 -16.22 -16.30
C GLU A 125 -40.13 -15.27 -16.61
N LYS A 126 -38.89 -15.66 -16.30
CA LYS A 126 -37.70 -14.88 -16.70
C LYS A 126 -37.61 -14.76 -18.23
N LYS A 127 -37.77 -15.87 -18.96
CA LYS A 127 -37.71 -15.89 -20.43
C LYS A 127 -38.81 -15.06 -21.05
N TRP A 128 -40.04 -15.23 -20.57
CA TRP A 128 -41.21 -14.47 -21.03
C TRP A 128 -41.02 -12.97 -20.84
N ARG A 129 -40.53 -12.53 -19.67
CA ARG A 129 -40.28 -11.10 -19.40
C ARG A 129 -39.24 -10.49 -20.35
N VAL A 130 -38.18 -11.22 -20.69
CA VAL A 130 -37.18 -10.77 -21.67
C VAL A 130 -37.81 -10.61 -23.05
N GLU A 131 -38.60 -11.59 -23.50
CA GLU A 131 -39.27 -11.58 -24.80
C GLU A 131 -40.24 -10.41 -24.95
N VAL A 132 -41.07 -10.16 -23.92
CA VAL A 132 -42.02 -9.03 -23.91
C VAL A 132 -41.27 -7.70 -24.05
N CYS A 133 -40.21 -7.47 -23.26
CA CYS A 133 -39.45 -6.22 -23.31
C CYS A 133 -38.78 -5.98 -24.67
N VAL A 134 -38.26 -7.02 -25.32
CA VAL A 134 -37.64 -6.91 -26.66
C VAL A 134 -38.68 -6.58 -27.73
N ARG A 135 -39.90 -7.12 -27.64
CA ARG A 135 -40.97 -6.86 -28.61
C ARG A 135 -41.58 -5.46 -28.49
N THR A 136 -41.46 -4.85 -27.32
CA THR A 136 -42.00 -3.51 -27.03
C THR A 136 -40.97 -2.39 -27.16
N ALA A 137 -39.70 -2.70 -27.48
CA ALA A 137 -38.63 -1.75 -27.73
C ALA A 137 -38.52 -1.43 -29.22
#